data_AF-A0A7D9I301-F1
#
_entry.id   AF-A0A7D9I301-F1
#
_cell.length_a   1.000
_cell.length_b   1.000
_cell.length_c   1.000
_cell.angle_alpha   90.00
_cell.angle_beta   90.00
_cell.angle_gamma   90.00
#
_symmetry.space_group_name_H-M   'P 1'
#
loop_
_entity.id
_entity.type
_entity.pdbx_description
1 polymer ?
#
loop_
_entity_poly.entity_id
_entity_poly.type
_entity_poly.pdbx_seq_one_letter_code
_entity_poly.pdbx_strand_id
1 'polypeptide(L)'
;MQNIAIVFVISASILFHKSLCYPTGAPSSQCTSMTPSHGVVAQAGASPYEVKVNRSYYMPGETVRVSIESSGDNIKGYLIQARQVGGNSATGMFAAAPVNGKYVNCGNSKEYRRFYSAY
;
A
#
# COMPACT_ATOMS: atom_id res chain seq x y z
N MET A 1 33.30 6.03 55.88
CA MET A 1 32.02 6.71 55.58
C MET A 1 31.86 6.71 54.07
N GLN A 2 30.84 6.03 53.54
CA GLN A 2 30.68 5.72 52.12
C GLN A 2 30.31 6.99 51.32
N ASN A 3 31.09 7.31 50.29
CA ASN A 3 30.73 8.30 49.28
C ASN A 3 29.54 7.77 48.48
N ILE A 4 28.33 8.20 48.83
CA ILE A 4 27.14 7.97 48.02
C ILE A 4 27.13 9.05 46.94
N ALA A 5 27.83 8.77 45.84
CA ALA A 5 27.60 9.49 44.60
C ALA A 5 26.17 9.16 44.17
N ILE A 6 25.24 10.08 44.46
CA ILE A 6 23.92 10.11 43.85
C ILE A 6 24.16 10.45 42.38
N VAL A 7 24.50 9.43 41.59
CA VAL A 7 24.47 9.51 40.15
C VAL A 7 23.00 9.67 39.82
N PHE A 8 22.58 10.91 39.62
CA PHE A 8 21.31 11.26 39.00
C PHE A 8 21.26 10.53 37.66
N VAL A 9 20.63 9.35 37.65
CA VAL A 9 20.25 8.64 36.44
C VAL A 9 19.07 9.43 35.86
N ILE A 10 19.40 10.55 35.22
CA ILE A 10 18.44 11.38 34.50
C ILE A 10 18.03 10.57 33.27
N SER A 11 16.89 9.92 33.40
CA SER A 11 15.89 9.70 32.35
C SER A 11 16.44 9.59 30.92
N ALA A 12 17.04 8.46 30.57
CA ALA A 12 16.97 7.97 29.21
C ALA A 12 15.71 7.10 29.08
N SER A 13 14.53 7.69 29.32
CA SER A 13 13.28 7.16 28.79
C SER A 13 13.37 7.37 27.28
N ILE A 14 14.05 6.45 26.61
CA ILE A 14 14.07 6.34 25.16
C ILE A 14 12.60 6.32 24.77
N LEU A 15 12.15 7.39 24.13
CA LEU A 15 10.89 7.43 23.40
C LEU A 15 11.08 6.45 22.25
N PHE A 16 10.89 5.17 22.55
CA PHE A 16 10.61 4.16 21.56
C PHE A 16 9.31 4.60 20.92
N HIS A 17 9.41 5.44 19.90
CA HIS A 17 8.37 5.59 18.91
C HIS A 17 8.24 4.22 18.29
N LYS A 18 7.40 3.38 18.90
CA LYS A 18 6.85 2.21 18.25
C LYS A 18 6.14 2.79 17.04
N SER A 19 6.82 2.77 15.89
CA SER A 19 6.17 2.97 14.61
C SER A 19 5.13 1.87 14.55
N LEU A 20 3.86 2.24 14.74
CA LEU A 20 2.74 1.32 14.61
C LEU A 20 2.67 1.01 13.11
N CYS A 21 3.45 0.01 12.68
CA CYS A 21 3.31 -0.58 11.36
C CYS A 21 2.02 -1.38 11.43
N TYR A 22 0.89 -0.73 11.18
CA TYR A 22 -0.39 -1.40 11.23
C TYR A 22 -0.45 -2.40 10.10
N PRO A 23 -0.59 -3.70 10.39
CA PRO A 23 -0.86 -4.71 9.39
C PRO A 23 -2.34 -4.59 8.99
N THR A 24 -2.84 -3.38 8.74
CA THR A 24 -4.18 -3.06 8.20
C THR A 24 -4.15 -2.50 6.78
N GLY A 25 -2.97 -2.14 6.28
CA GLY A 25 -2.65 -1.80 4.89
C GLY A 25 -3.30 -0.50 4.45
N ALA A 26 -3.46 -0.28 3.15
CA ALA A 26 -3.94 1.01 2.66
C ALA A 26 -5.37 1.30 3.14
N PRO A 27 -5.61 2.43 3.85
CA PRO A 27 -6.94 2.82 4.26
C PRO A 27 -7.75 3.37 3.08
N SER A 28 -9.08 3.38 3.20
CA SER A 28 -9.98 3.89 2.16
C SER A 28 -9.76 5.38 1.83
N SER A 29 -9.16 6.15 2.73
CA SER A 29 -8.78 7.54 2.47
C SER A 29 -7.71 7.69 1.39
N GLN A 30 -6.91 6.65 1.11
CA GLN A 30 -5.87 6.69 0.05
C GLN A 30 -6.39 6.27 -1.33
N CYS A 31 -7.68 5.97 -1.45
CA CYS A 31 -8.26 5.50 -2.70
C CYS A 31 -8.16 6.51 -3.84
N THR A 32 -8.25 7.81 -3.56
CA THR A 32 -8.18 8.84 -4.59
C THR A 32 -6.73 9.23 -4.88
N SER A 33 -5.93 9.44 -3.85
CA SER A 33 -4.51 9.88 -3.98
C SER A 33 -3.59 8.79 -4.52
N MET A 34 -3.88 7.52 -4.24
CA MET A 34 -2.97 6.38 -4.48
C MET A 34 -1.57 6.57 -3.88
N THR A 35 -1.45 7.46 -2.90
CA THR A 35 -0.17 7.89 -2.35
C THR A 35 0.01 7.27 -0.96
N PRO A 36 1.07 6.49 -0.71
CA PRO A 36 1.36 5.99 0.63
C PRO A 36 1.77 7.13 1.56
N SER A 37 1.33 7.10 2.81
CA SER A 37 1.65 8.10 3.83
C SER A 37 2.53 7.52 4.93
N HIS A 38 3.66 6.91 4.53
CA HIS A 38 4.60 6.24 5.45
C HIS A 38 5.79 7.11 5.87
N GLY A 39 5.71 8.44 5.68
CA GLY A 39 6.73 9.39 6.14
C GLY A 39 8.08 9.32 5.42
N VAL A 40 8.16 8.55 4.33
CA VAL A 40 9.34 8.45 3.46
C VAL A 40 9.10 9.22 2.17
N VAL A 41 10.17 9.80 1.64
CA VAL A 41 10.11 10.53 0.36
C VAL A 41 9.89 9.53 -0.78
N ALA A 42 9.07 9.92 -1.76
CA ALA A 42 8.87 9.12 -2.96
C ALA A 42 10.21 8.88 -3.68
N GLN A 43 10.35 7.71 -4.30
CA GLN A 43 11.52 7.42 -5.12
C GLN A 43 11.63 8.42 -6.28
N ALA A 44 12.83 8.90 -6.55
CA ALA A 44 13.09 9.84 -7.65
C ALA A 44 13.58 9.16 -8.93
N GLY A 45 14.04 7.91 -8.83
CA GLY A 45 14.56 7.12 -9.95
C GLY A 45 13.50 6.26 -10.64
N ALA A 46 13.95 5.46 -11.61
CA ALA A 46 13.12 4.45 -12.25
C ALA A 46 12.55 3.48 -11.19
N SER A 47 11.27 3.15 -11.32
CA SER A 47 10.64 2.17 -10.44
C SER A 47 11.24 0.79 -10.66
N PRO A 48 11.65 0.06 -9.61
CA PRO A 48 12.05 -1.34 -9.74
C PRO A 48 10.84 -2.27 -9.95
N TYR A 49 9.62 -1.74 -9.86
CA TYR A 49 8.36 -2.46 -10.02
C TYR A 49 7.62 -2.00 -11.28
N GLU A 50 7.01 -2.94 -11.99
CA GLU A 50 6.25 -2.71 -13.21
C GLU A 50 4.86 -3.34 -13.12
N VAL A 51 3.82 -2.61 -13.59
CA VAL A 51 2.47 -3.15 -13.74
C VAL A 51 2.29 -3.58 -15.19
N LYS A 52 2.05 -4.87 -15.43
CA LYS A 52 1.79 -5.42 -16.75
C LYS A 52 0.35 -5.87 -16.89
N VAL A 53 -0.15 -5.72 -18.12
CA VAL A 53 -1.44 -6.24 -18.55
C VAL A 53 -1.22 -7.19 -19.72
N ASN A 54 -2.01 -8.25 -19.80
CA ASN A 54 -1.87 -9.21 -20.89
C ASN A 54 -2.43 -8.72 -22.23
N ARG A 55 -3.11 -7.57 -22.25
CA ARG A 55 -3.74 -6.98 -23.44
C ARG A 55 -3.92 -5.47 -23.28
N SER A 56 -3.85 -4.76 -24.40
CA SER A 56 -3.98 -3.29 -24.48
C SER A 56 -5.41 -2.81 -24.74
N TYR A 57 -6.34 -3.72 -25.06
CA TYR A 57 -7.75 -3.41 -25.31
C TYR A 57 -8.64 -4.45 -24.62
N TYR A 58 -9.87 -4.05 -24.32
CA TYR A 58 -10.90 -4.90 -23.74
C TYR A 58 -12.29 -4.44 -24.18
N MET A 59 -13.23 -5.37 -24.24
CA MET A 59 -14.66 -5.09 -24.35
C MET A 59 -15.32 -5.15 -22.96
N PRO A 60 -16.47 -4.48 -22.77
CA PRO A 60 -17.21 -4.58 -21.50
C PRO A 60 -17.48 -6.05 -21.12
N GLY A 61 -17.16 -6.41 -19.87
CA GLY A 61 -17.34 -7.76 -19.35
C GLY A 61 -16.13 -8.69 -19.50
N GLU A 62 -15.09 -8.28 -20.24
CA GLU A 62 -13.88 -9.09 -20.37
C GLU A 62 -12.93 -8.98 -19.16
N THR A 63 -12.27 -10.09 -18.80
CA THR A 63 -11.32 -10.15 -17.68
C THR A 63 -9.88 -9.89 -18.11
N VAL A 64 -9.33 -8.71 -17.82
CA VAL A 64 -7.90 -8.40 -18.06
C VAL A 64 -7.04 -9.00 -16.94
N ARG A 65 -5.98 -9.72 -17.29
CA ARG A 65 -4.99 -10.19 -16.32
C ARG A 65 -3.98 -9.08 -16.06
N VAL A 66 -3.78 -8.78 -14.79
CA VAL A 66 -2.81 -7.78 -14.30
C VAL A 66 -1.75 -8.48 -13.45
N SER A 67 -0.47 -8.19 -13.71
CA SER A 67 0.65 -8.60 -12.87
C SER A 67 1.42 -7.39 -12.37
N ILE A 68 2.00 -7.51 -11.18
CA ILE A 68 3.00 -6.57 -10.66
C ILE A 68 4.30 -7.35 -10.57
N GLU A 69 5.28 -6.92 -11.35
CA GLU A 69 6.59 -7.57 -11.46
C GLU A 69 7.64 -6.73 -10.73
N SER A 70 8.64 -7.39 -10.14
CA SER A 70 9.78 -6.76 -9.50
C SER A 70 11.05 -7.18 -10.21
N SER A 71 11.92 -6.21 -10.49
CA SER A 71 13.29 -6.43 -10.95
C SER A 71 14.31 -6.44 -9.80
N GLY A 72 13.86 -6.19 -8.57
CA GLY A 72 14.68 -6.13 -7.36
C GLY A 72 14.07 -6.94 -6.22
N ASP A 73 13.95 -6.32 -5.05
CA ASP A 73 13.43 -6.96 -3.84
C ASP A 73 11.97 -7.42 -3.99
N ASN A 74 11.57 -8.34 -3.11
CA ASN A 74 10.18 -8.76 -2.97
C ASN A 74 9.26 -7.57 -2.71
N ILE A 75 8.09 -7.59 -3.36
CA ILE A 75 7.01 -6.62 -3.11
C ILE A 75 6.47 -6.90 -1.71
N LYS A 76 6.68 -5.95 -0.80
CA LYS A 76 6.13 -5.99 0.56
C LYS A 76 4.64 -5.65 0.50
N GLY A 77 4.31 -4.42 0.11
CA GLY A 77 2.94 -3.98 -0.08
C GLY A 77 2.68 -3.33 -1.43
N TYR A 78 1.43 -3.32 -1.83
CA TYR A 78 0.96 -2.59 -3.01
C TYR A 78 -0.46 -2.07 -2.77
N LEU A 79 -0.85 -1.05 -3.53
CA LEU A 79 -2.24 -0.61 -3.71
C LEU A 79 -2.45 -0.46 -5.22
N ILE A 80 -3.43 -1.18 -5.77
CA ILE A 80 -3.70 -1.18 -7.21
C ILE A 80 -5.15 -0.82 -7.50
N GLN A 81 -5.41 0.00 -8.52
CA GLN A 81 -6.75 0.36 -9.00
C GLN A 81 -6.78 0.42 -10.53
N ALA A 82 -7.93 0.10 -11.13
CA ALA A 82 -8.23 0.46 -12.50
C ALA A 82 -8.99 1.80 -12.53
N ARG A 83 -8.63 2.69 -13.45
CA ARG A 83 -9.23 4.02 -13.63
C ARG A 83 -9.43 4.30 -15.11
N GLN A 84 -10.43 5.13 -15.43
CA GLN A 84 -10.56 5.69 -16.77
C GLN A 84 -9.45 6.72 -17.01
N VAL A 85 -9.01 6.84 -18.26
CA VAL A 85 -8.06 7.89 -18.67
C VAL A 85 -8.65 9.26 -18.34
N GLY A 86 -7.89 10.10 -17.64
CA GLY A 86 -8.32 11.42 -17.18
C GLY A 86 -9.23 11.43 -15.94
N GLY A 87 -9.54 10.27 -15.35
CA GLY A 87 -10.38 10.16 -14.15
C GLY A 87 -9.64 9.69 -12.90
N ASN A 88 -10.13 10.11 -11.73
CA ASN A 88 -9.64 9.66 -10.42
C ASN A 88 -10.56 8.64 -9.74
N SER A 89 -11.70 8.35 -10.36
CA SER A 89 -12.66 7.36 -9.87
C SER A 89 -12.25 5.97 -10.31
N ALA A 90 -12.19 5.05 -9.35
CA ALA A 90 -11.92 3.67 -9.66
C ALA A 90 -13.08 2.99 -10.38
N THR A 91 -12.76 2.10 -11.31
CA THR A 91 -13.69 1.37 -12.17
C THR A 91 -13.33 -0.12 -12.25
N GLY A 92 -14.27 -0.95 -12.67
CA GLY A 92 -14.07 -2.40 -12.82
C GLY A 92 -13.84 -3.14 -11.50
N MET A 93 -13.83 -4.47 -11.56
CA MET A 93 -13.68 -5.33 -10.37
C MET A 93 -12.49 -6.27 -10.54
N PHE A 94 -11.68 -6.42 -9.49
CA PHE A 94 -10.74 -7.54 -9.43
C PHE A 94 -11.44 -8.79 -8.89
N ALA A 95 -11.28 -9.91 -9.60
CA ALA A 95 -12.05 -11.13 -9.35
C ALA A 95 -11.61 -11.92 -8.11
N ALA A 96 -10.31 -12.01 -7.82
CA ALA A 96 -9.78 -12.83 -6.73
C ALA A 96 -8.51 -12.25 -6.12
N ALA A 97 -8.49 -12.08 -4.80
CA ALA A 97 -7.30 -11.64 -4.09
C ALA A 97 -6.22 -12.71 -4.12
N PRO A 98 -4.96 -12.36 -4.42
CA PRO A 98 -3.86 -13.28 -4.17
C PRO A 98 -3.80 -13.59 -2.67
N VAL A 99 -3.12 -14.69 -2.30
CA VAL A 99 -3.10 -15.26 -0.93
C VAL A 99 -2.83 -14.23 0.17
N ASN A 100 -2.04 -13.19 -0.11
CA ASN A 100 -1.68 -12.13 0.84
C ASN A 100 -2.30 -10.76 0.52
N GLY A 101 -3.25 -10.69 -0.40
CA GLY A 101 -3.98 -9.48 -0.76
C GLY A 101 -5.32 -9.41 -0.04
N LYS A 102 -5.73 -8.20 0.36
CA LYS A 102 -7.09 -7.92 0.82
C LYS A 102 -7.76 -6.84 -0.01
N TYR A 103 -9.08 -6.86 -0.05
CA TYR A 103 -9.88 -5.82 -0.70
C TYR A 103 -9.99 -4.55 0.15
N VAL A 104 -9.82 -3.37 -0.47
CA VAL A 104 -10.10 -2.05 0.13
C VAL A 104 -11.39 -1.49 -0.47
N ASN A 105 -12.29 -1.01 0.40
CA ASN A 105 -13.53 -0.35 -0.03
C ASN A 105 -13.29 1.15 -0.30
N CYS A 106 -13.34 1.55 -1.57
CA CYS A 106 -13.19 2.95 -2.00
C CYS A 106 -14.51 3.64 -2.41
N GLY A 107 -15.63 3.27 -1.79
CA GLY A 107 -16.96 3.83 -2.06
C GLY A 107 -17.99 2.80 -2.51
N ASN A 108 -19.24 3.24 -2.72
CA ASN A 108 -20.52 2.50 -2.74
C ASN A 108 -20.69 1.24 -3.64
N SER A 109 -19.65 0.58 -4.12
CA SER A 109 -19.78 -0.74 -4.73
C SER A 109 -18.96 -1.76 -3.96
N LYS A 110 -19.62 -2.44 -3.02
CA LYS A 110 -19.06 -3.56 -2.23
C LYS A 110 -18.75 -4.81 -3.08
N GLU A 111 -19.01 -4.76 -4.38
CA GLU A 111 -18.55 -5.77 -5.36
C GLU A 111 -17.58 -5.16 -6.37
N TYR A 112 -17.87 -4.00 -6.97
CA TYR A 112 -17.11 -3.43 -8.09
C TYR A 112 -15.91 -2.54 -7.76
N ARG A 113 -15.41 -2.47 -6.52
CA ARG A 113 -14.27 -1.59 -6.17
C ARG A 113 -13.39 -2.25 -5.12
N ARG A 114 -12.76 -3.33 -5.54
CA ARG A 114 -12.06 -4.29 -4.70
C ARG A 114 -10.57 -4.19 -5.00
N PHE A 115 -9.81 -3.44 -4.19
CA PHE A 115 -8.37 -3.22 -4.42
C PHE A 115 -7.51 -4.03 -3.50
N TYR A 116 -6.37 -4.47 -3.99
CA TYR A 116 -5.45 -5.23 -3.19
C TYR A 116 -4.56 -4.35 -2.33
N SER A 117 -4.43 -4.74 -1.07
CA SER A 117 -3.36 -4.32 -0.19
C SER A 117 -2.71 -5.55 0.45
N ALA A 118 -1.39 -5.65 0.36
CA ALA A 118 -0.54 -6.62 1.07
C ALA A 118 0.43 -5.89 2.03
N TYR A 119 1.03 -6.61 2.98
CA TYR A 119 2.09 -6.12 3.89
C TYR A 119 3.47 -6.50 3.43
#